data_AF-A0A358MJ44-F1
#
_entry.id   AF-A0A358MJ44-F1
#
_cell.length_a   1.000
_cell.length_b   1.000
_cell.length_c   1.000
_cell.angle_alpha   90.00
_cell.angle_beta   90.00
_cell.angle_gamma   90.00
#
_symmetry.space_group_name_H-M   'P 1'
#
loop_
_entity.id
_entity.type
_entity.pdbx_description
1 polymer ?
#
loop_
_entity_poly.entity_id
_entity_poly.type
_entity_poly.pdbx_seq_one_letter_code
_entity_poly.pdbx_strand_id
1 'polypeptide(L)' 'ALDADTAQHLRGLVDIYDGARHMMQALVVASEEEPGEVRFEFKRATRAEDRAAIDYARDENAPVGLIGYL' A
#
# COMPACT_ATOMS: atom_id res chain seq x y z
N ALA A 1 7.23 -10.16 13.96
CA ALA A 1 6.50 -9.30 14.92
C ALA A 1 7.41 -8.12 15.26
N LEU A 2 6.87 -6.90 15.28
CA LEU A 2 7.61 -5.72 15.75
C LEU A 2 7.60 -5.74 17.29
N ASP A 3 8.67 -5.27 17.91
CA ASP A 3 8.76 -5.12 19.36
C ASP A 3 7.65 -4.20 19.88
N ALA A 4 6.96 -4.60 20.96
CA ALA A 4 5.75 -3.93 21.44
C ALA A 4 6.02 -2.50 21.95
N ASP A 5 7.13 -2.29 22.67
CA ASP A 5 7.54 -0.97 23.18
C ASP A 5 7.82 -0.01 22.01
N THR A 6 8.41 -0.52 20.92
CA THR A 6 8.64 0.23 19.69
C THR A 6 7.33 0.52 18.94
N ALA A 7 6.43 -0.46 18.90
CA ALA A 7 5.17 -0.39 18.16
C ALA A 7 4.17 0.61 18.78
N GLN A 8 4.11 0.71 20.11
CA GLN A 8 3.20 1.61 20.82
C GLN A 8 3.41 3.08 20.44
N HIS A 9 4.64 3.46 20.11
CA HIS A 9 5.01 4.82 19.71
C HIS A 9 5.01 5.03 18.19
N LEU A 10 4.72 4.00 17.41
CA LEU A 10 4.80 4.06 15.96
C LEU A 10 3.63 4.87 15.41
N ARG A 11 3.96 6.07 14.95
CA ARG A 11 3.08 6.94 14.19
C ARG A 11 3.82 7.43 12.96
N GLY A 12 3.19 7.30 11.79
CA GLY A 12 3.74 7.90 10.58
C GLY A 12 3.54 7.06 9.34
N LEU A 13 4.32 7.42 8.33
CA LEU A 13 4.30 6.77 7.03
C LEU A 13 5.12 5.49 7.11
N VAL A 14 4.51 4.37 6.74
CA VAL A 14 5.13 3.04 6.76
C VAL A 14 4.90 2.35 5.42
N ASP A 15 5.85 1.50 5.04
CA ASP A 15 5.72 0.61 3.89
C ASP A 15 5.45 -0.82 4.40
N ILE A 16 4.44 -1.48 3.83
CA ILE A 16 4.01 -2.82 4.23
C ILE A 16 4.45 -3.82 3.16
N TYR A 17 5.08 -4.92 3.59
CA TYR A 17 5.62 -5.95 2.72
C TYR A 17 5.04 -7.33 3.02
N ASP A 18 4.90 -8.14 1.97
CA ASP A 18 4.62 -9.58 2.02
C ASP A 18 5.82 -10.29 1.38
N GLY A 19 6.77 -10.72 2.21
CA GLY A 19 8.10 -11.13 1.76
C GLY A 19 8.84 -9.99 1.07
N ALA A 20 9.26 -10.19 -0.19
CA ALA A 20 9.91 -9.16 -0.99
C ALA A 20 8.92 -8.24 -1.73
N ARG A 21 7.61 -8.54 -1.66
CA ARG A 21 6.58 -7.78 -2.39
C ARG A 21 6.15 -6.57 -1.55
N HIS A 22 6.35 -5.37 -2.11
CA HIS A 22 5.78 -4.15 -1.53
C HIS A 22 4.28 -4.14 -1.77
N MET A 23 3.49 -4.13 -0.70
CA MET A 23 2.04 -4.24 -0.77
C MET A 23 1.39 -2.86 -0.87
N MET A 24 1.84 -1.93 -0.02
CA MET A 24 1.28 -0.59 0.08
C MET A 24 2.12 0.31 0.97
N GLN A 25 1.95 1.61 0.75
CA GLN A 25 2.36 2.64 1.68
C GLN A 25 1.14 3.12 2.48
N ALA A 26 1.30 3.24 3.80
CA ALA A 26 0.22 3.59 4.71
C ALA A 26 0.64 4.67 5.71
N LEU A 27 -0.29 5.54 6.08
CA LEU A 27 -0.15 6.42 7.24
C LEU A 27 -0.88 5.77 8.40
N VAL A 28 -0.14 5.36 9.43
CA VAL A 28 -0.68 4.62 10.57
C VAL A 28 -0.54 5.39 11.89
N VAL A 29 -1.43 5.08 12.83
CA VAL A 29 -1.40 5.55 14.21
C VAL A 29 -1.70 4.35 15.11
N ALA A 30 -0.86 4.12 16.13
CA ALA A 30 -1.16 3.13 17.16
C ALA A 30 -2.47 3.48 17.87
N SER A 31 -3.39 2.52 18.01
CA SER A 31 -4.73 2.75 18.55
C SER A 31 -5.03 1.97 19.82
N GLU A 32 -4.58 0.71 19.91
CA GLU A 32 -4.84 -0.16 21.06
C GLU A 32 -3.70 -1.15 21.24
N GLU A 33 -3.44 -1.55 22.49
CA GLU A 33 -2.43 -2.53 22.86
C GLU A 33 -3.09 -3.68 23.62
N GLU A 34 -2.88 -4.90 23.12
CA GLU A 34 -3.20 -6.15 23.78
C GLU A 34 -1.88 -6.84 24.16
N PRO A 35 -1.86 -7.79 25.12
CA PRO A 35 -0.62 -8.46 25.53
C PRO A 35 0.11 -9.12 24.34
N GLY A 36 1.19 -8.48 23.86
CA GLY A 36 2.00 -8.95 22.75
C GLY A 36 1.55 -8.50 21.35
N GLU A 37 0.47 -7.72 21.23
CA GLU A 37 -0.03 -7.20 19.95
C GLU A 37 -0.40 -5.71 20.04
N VAL A 38 -0.06 -4.95 19.00
CA VAL A 38 -0.46 -3.54 18.87
C VAL A 38 -1.35 -3.41 17.64
N ARG A 39 -2.53 -2.83 17.83
CA ARG A 39 -3.46 -2.49 16.76
C ARG A 39 -3.14 -1.10 16.24
N PHE A 40 -3.17 -0.98 14.91
CA PHE A 40 -2.96 0.28 14.20
C PHE A 40 -4.19 0.65 13.38
N GLU A 41 -4.54 1.92 13.40
CA GLU A 41 -5.52 2.49 12.47
C GLU A 41 -4.84 3.04 11.22
N PHE A 42 -5.43 2.76 10.06
CA PHE A 42 -5.05 3.38 8.80
C PHE A 42 -5.72 4.74 8.64
N LYS A 43 -4.92 5.80 8.55
CA LYS A 43 -5.40 7.13 8.12
C LYS A 43 -5.30 7.31 6.60
N ARG A 44 -4.35 6.62 5.96
CA ARG A 44 -4.22 6.53 4.49
C ARG A 44 -3.67 5.16 4.13
N ALA A 45 -4.14 4.61 3.01
CA ALA A 45 -3.76 3.30 2.50
C ALA A 45 -3.64 3.37 0.97
N THR A 46 -2.42 3.47 0.45
CA THR A 46 -2.15 3.56 -0.99
C THR A 46 -1.47 2.28 -1.45
N ARG A 47 -2.18 1.46 -2.22
CA ARG A 47 -1.66 0.19 -2.75
C ARG A 47 -0.44 0.46 -3.63
N ALA A 48 0.59 -0.38 -3.49
CA ALA A 48 1.70 -0.39 -4.42
C ALA A 48 1.20 -0.91 -5.77
N GLU A 49 1.48 -0.17 -6.83
CA GLU A 49 1.14 -0.53 -8.20
C GLU A 49 2.45 -0.66 -8.99
N ASP A 50 2.55 -1.72 -9.80
CA ASP A 50 3.74 -2.01 -10.60
C ASP A 50 3.81 -1.17 -11.89
N ARG A 51 2.89 -0.21 -12.02
CA ARG A 51 2.79 0.71 -13.15
C ARG A 51 2.56 2.12 -12.67
N ALA A 52 3.05 3.08 -13.45
CA ALA A 52 2.75 4.49 -13.21
C ALA A 52 1.24 4.75 -13.26
N ALA A 53 0.79 5.71 -12.46
CA ALA A 53 -0.56 6.22 -12.55
C ALA A 53 -0.79 6.82 -13.94
N ILE A 54 -1.91 6.44 -14.56
CA ILE A 54 -2.35 7.03 -15.81
C ILE A 54 -3.05 8.35 -15.48
N ASP A 55 -2.70 9.43 -16.18
CA ASP A 55 -3.22 10.79 -15.97
C ASP A 55 -4.34 11.17 -16.96
N TYR A 56 -4.79 10.22 -17.77
CA TYR A 56 -5.88 10.38 -18.73
C TYR A 56 -6.99 9.34 -18.54
N ALA A 57 -8.21 9.69 -18.94
CA ALA A 57 -9.32 8.75 -18.97
C ALA A 57 -9.16 7.77 -20.16
N ARG A 58 -9.27 6.47 -19.90
CA ARG A 58 -9.28 5.44 -20.95
C ARG A 58 -10.71 5.11 -21.32
N ASP A 59 -11.04 5.24 -22.61
CA ASP A 59 -12.32 4.78 -23.15
C ASP A 59 -12.47 3.26 -22.96
N GLU A 60 -13.68 2.80 -22.68
CA GLU A 60 -14.00 1.38 -22.51
C GLU A 60 -13.63 0.55 -23.75
N ASN A 61 -13.73 1.15 -24.94
CA ASN A 61 -13.44 0.54 -26.24
C ASN A 61 -12.07 0.96 -26.80
N ALA A 62 -11.16 1.46 -25.98
CA ALA A 62 -9.84 1.87 -26.43
C ALA A 62 -9.05 0.70 -27.05
N PRO A 63 -8.32 0.91 -28.16
CA PRO A 63 -7.50 -0.13 -28.78
C PRO A 63 -6.54 -0.80 -27.79
N VAL A 64 -6.43 -2.13 -27.85
CA VAL A 64 -5.55 -2.92 -26.97
C VAL A 64 -4.19 -3.23 -27.60
N GLY A 65 -3.99 -2.88 -28.87
CA GLY A 65 -2.75 -3.10 -29.59
C GLY A 65 -2.82 -2.63 -31.04
N LEU A 66 -1.66 -2.62 -31.70
CA LEU A 66 -1.52 -2.36 -33.12
C LEU A 66 -1.53 -3.69 -33.89
N ILE A 67 -2.33 -3.79 -34.94
CA ILE A 67 -2.20 -4.88 -35.92
C ILE A 67 -1.24 -4.39 -37.00
N GLY A 68 -0.05 -4.99 -37.05
CA GLY A 68 0.93 -4.69 -38.10
C GLY A 68 0.43 -5.14 -39.48
N TYR A 69 0.82 -4.41 -40.52
CA TYR A 69 0.63 -4.87 -41.89
C TYR A 69 1.79 -5.79 -42.31
N LEU A 70 1.46 -6.80 -43.12
CA LEU A 70 2.42 -7.68 -43.81
C LEU A 70 2.94 -7.03 -45.10
#